data_AF-A0A7J2HLI2-F1
#
_entry.id   AF-A0A7J2HLI2-F1
#
_cell.length_a   1.000
_cell.length_b   1.000
_cell.length_c   1.000
_cell.angle_alpha   90.00
_cell.angle_beta   90.00
_cell.angle_gamma   90.00
#
_symmetry.space_group_name_H-M   'P 1'
#
loop_
_entity.id
_entity.type
_entity.pdbx_description
1 polymer ?
#
loop_
_entity_poly.entity_id
_entity_poly.type
_entity_poly.pdbx_seq_one_letter_code
_entity_poly.pdbx_strand_id
1 'polypeptide(L)' 'MVVVETGSRIHLGFIDLSGDLGRIYGSIGIYLERPGFKAVIQESDEIVVEGEERAWIKDIVRRIVDEL' A
#
# COMPACT_ATOMS: atom_id res chain seq x y z
N MET A 1 -20.92 -4.17 -2.70
CA MET A 1 -19.91 -3.13 -3.03
C MET A 1 -19.15 -2.79 -1.76
N VAL A 2 -17.82 -2.82 -1.83
CA VAL A 2 -16.91 -2.49 -0.73
C VAL A 2 -15.96 -1.40 -1.23
N VAL A 3 -15.72 -0.39 -0.40
CA VAL A 3 -14.78 0.70 -0.70
C VAL A 3 -13.67 0.68 0.33
N VAL A 4 -12.42 0.65 -0.13
CA VAL A 4 -11.23 0.70 0.72
C VAL A 4 -10.41 1.92 0.31
N GLU A 5 -10.09 2.75 1.29
CA GLU A 5 -9.28 3.96 1.09
C GLU A 5 -8.06 3.90 2.03
N THR A 6 -6.90 4.27 1.51
CA THR A 6 -5.68 4.46 2.28
C THR A 6 -4.93 5.69 1.80
N GLY A 7 -4.30 6.40 2.74
CA GLY A 7 -3.32 7.42 2.39
C GLY A 7 -1.94 6.81 2.09
N SER A 8 -0.96 7.67 1.88
CA SER A 8 0.45 7.29 1.74
C SER A 8 1.22 7.48 3.05
N ARG A 9 2.46 7.00 3.10
CA ARG A 9 3.39 7.28 4.19
C ARG A 9 4.75 7.64 3.64
N ILE A 10 5.34 8.72 4.17
CA ILE A 10 6.76 8.99 4.02
C ILE A 10 7.48 8.24 5.12
N HIS A 11 8.38 7.34 4.74
CA HIS A 11 9.23 6.61 5.66
C HIS A 11 10.55 7.36 5.86
N LEU A 12 10.81 7.81 7.08
CA LEU A 12 12.04 8.51 7.45
C LEU A 12 12.87 7.61 8.35
N GLY A 13 13.93 7.02 7.78
CA GLY A 13 14.89 6.22 8.54
C GLY A 13 15.71 7.08 9.50
N PHE A 14 15.95 6.56 10.68
CA PHE A 14 16.85 7.12 11.67
C PHE A 14 18.18 6.37 11.66
N ILE A 15 19.25 7.12 11.87
CA ILE A 15 20.57 6.61 12.18
C ILE A 15 21.01 7.33 13.46
N ASP A 16 21.26 6.56 14.52
CA ASP A 16 21.80 6.98 15.81
C ASP A 16 20.89 7.80 16.76
N LEU A 17 19.75 7.23 17.18
CA LEU A 17 18.78 7.83 18.11
C LEU A 17 19.26 8.04 19.58
N SER A 18 20.16 7.22 20.12
CA SER A 18 20.71 7.36 21.49
C SER A 18 22.24 7.41 21.58
N GLY A 19 22.96 7.21 20.47
CA GLY A 19 24.38 7.60 20.33
C GLY A 19 25.41 6.72 21.00
N ASP A 20 24.98 5.79 21.84
CA ASP A 20 25.80 5.00 22.77
C ASP A 20 26.58 3.84 22.10
N LEU A 21 26.28 3.55 20.82
CA LEU A 21 27.00 2.59 19.95
C LEU A 21 27.62 3.22 18.70
N GLY A 22 27.49 4.54 18.53
CA GLY A 22 27.83 5.19 17.27
C GLY A 22 27.06 4.60 16.07
N ARG A 23 25.77 4.27 16.27
CA ARG A 23 24.68 4.05 15.27
C ARG A 23 23.50 3.28 15.88
N ILE A 24 22.28 3.77 15.64
CA ILE A 24 20.98 3.15 16.01
C ILE A 24 19.99 3.28 14.88
N TYR A 25 19.42 2.17 14.40
CA TYR A 25 18.49 2.21 13.28
C TYR A 25 17.04 2.19 13.78
N GLY A 26 16.25 3.13 13.28
CA GLY A 26 14.81 3.21 13.51
C GLY A 26 14.14 3.87 12.31
N SER A 27 12.85 4.14 12.38
CA SER A 27 12.21 5.05 11.43
C SER A 27 10.97 5.67 12.03
N ILE A 28 10.57 6.83 11.51
CA ILE A 28 9.23 7.38 11.72
C ILE A 28 8.50 7.39 10.38
N GLY A 29 7.23 7.02 10.43
CA GLY A 29 6.32 7.18 9.31
C GLY A 29 5.49 8.44 9.49
N ILE A 30 5.45 9.31 8.49
CA ILE A 30 4.50 10.43 8.44
C ILE A 30 3.37 10.04 7.51
N TYR A 31 2.16 9.94 8.04
CA TYR A 31 0.97 9.69 7.23
C TYR A 31 0.63 10.92 6.38
N LEU A 32 0.29 10.68 5.12
CA LEU A 32 -0.22 11.67 4.20
C LEU A 32 -1.59 11.24 3.72
N GLU A 33 -2.56 12.14 3.82
CA GLU A 33 -3.88 11.91 3.23
C GLU A 33 -3.79 11.83 1.70
N ARG A 34 -2.89 12.62 1.08
CA ARG A 34 -2.59 12.57 -0.35
C ARG A 34 -1.08 12.60 -0.63
N PRO A 35 -0.60 11.85 -1.65
CA PRO A 35 -1.35 10.95 -2.51
C PRO A 35 -1.90 9.74 -1.73
N GLY A 36 -2.93 9.08 -2.26
CA GLY A 36 -3.60 7.97 -1.59
C GLY A 36 -4.19 7.02 -2.62
N PHE A 37 -4.62 5.85 -2.17
CA PHE A 37 -5.19 4.80 -3.00
C PHE A 37 -6.64 4.54 -2.58
N LYS A 38 -7.53 4.41 -3.57
CA LYS A 38 -8.93 4.04 -3.38
C LYS A 38 -9.26 2.87 -4.29
N ALA A 39 -9.70 1.77 -3.69
CA ALA A 39 -10.28 0.64 -4.40
C ALA A 39 -11.79 0.59 -4.17
N VAL A 40 -12.54 0.47 -5.25
CA VAL A 40 -13.98 0.17 -5.24
C VAL A 40 -14.14 -1.23 -5.80
N ILE A 41 -14.68 -2.14 -5.00
CA ILE A 41 -14.78 -3.55 -5.31
C ILE A 41 -16.25 -3.96 -5.27
N GLN A 42 -16.67 -4.77 -6.23
CA GLN A 42 -17.99 -5.35 -6.30
C GLN A 42 -17.90 -6.80 -6.76
N GLU A 43 -18.88 -7.61 -6.41
CA GLU A 43 -19.00 -8.96 -6.93
C GLU A 43 -19.19 -8.93 -8.45
N SER A 44 -18.55 -9.87 -9.15
CA SER A 44 -18.56 -9.98 -10.59
C SER A 44 -18.18 -11.42 -10.97
N ASP A 45 -18.78 -11.94 -12.04
CA ASP A 45 -18.46 -13.26 -12.59
C ASP A 45 -17.07 -13.29 -13.25
N GLU A 46 -16.54 -12.12 -13.62
CA GLU A 46 -15.23 -11.97 -14.24
C GLU A 46 -14.34 -10.96 -13.49
N ILE A 47 -13.02 -11.18 -13.59
CA ILE A 47 -12.01 -10.23 -13.08
C ILE A 47 -11.88 -9.05 -14.06
N VAL A 48 -12.53 -7.95 -13.70
CA VAL A 48 -12.45 -6.66 -14.39
C VAL A 48 -11.70 -5.66 -13.49
N VAL A 49 -10.69 -4.98 -14.06
CA VAL A 49 -9.91 -3.95 -13.37
C VAL A 49 -9.87 -2.70 -14.24
N GLU A 50 -10.30 -1.59 -13.66
CA GLU A 50 -10.35 -0.27 -14.28
C GLU A 50 -9.45 0.71 -13.54
N GLY A 51 -9.07 1.81 -14.20
CA GLY A 51 -8.20 2.85 -13.63
C GLY A 51 -6.72 2.73 -14.00
N GLU A 52 -5.89 3.47 -13.27
CA GLU A 52 -4.43 3.49 -13.44
C GLU A 52 -3.78 2.17 -13.01
N GLU A 53 -2.64 1.82 -13.59
CA GLU A 53 -1.88 0.60 -13.27
C GLU A 53 -2.70 -0.72 -13.38
N ARG A 54 -3.82 -0.70 -14.14
CA ARG A 54 -4.77 -1.82 -14.24
C ARG A 54 -4.16 -3.18 -14.54
N ALA A 55 -3.08 -3.23 -15.33
CA ALA A 55 -2.42 -4.48 -15.69
C ALA A 55 -1.75 -5.11 -14.46
N TRP A 56 -0.98 -4.31 -13.73
CA TRP A 56 -0.32 -4.72 -12.49
C TRP A 56 -1.33 -5.10 -11.41
N ILE A 57 -2.39 -4.29 -11.23
CA ILE A 57 -3.46 -4.59 -10.28
C ILE A 57 -4.18 -5.89 -10.66
N LYS A 58 -4.46 -6.14 -11.95
CA LYS A 58 -5.09 -7.38 -12.42
C LYS A 58 -4.25 -8.61 -12.09
N ASP A 59 -2.93 -8.50 -12.19
CA ASP A 59 -2.03 -9.61 -11.82
C ASP A 59 -2.04 -9.88 -10.31
N ILE A 60 -2.13 -8.85 -9.47
CA ILE A 60 -2.32 -9.01 -8.01
C ILE A 60 -3.66 -9.69 -7.70
N VAL A 61 -4.75 -9.20 -8.29
CA VAL A 61 -6.09 -9.74 -8.04
C VAL A 61 -6.18 -11.20 -8.45
N ARG A 62 -5.63 -11.59 -9.62
CA ARG A 62 -5.56 -12.99 -10.05
C ARG A 62 -4.86 -13.87 -9.02
N ARG A 63 -3.69 -13.45 -8.53
CA ARG A 63 -2.94 -14.22 -7.53
C ARG A 63 -3.75 -14.43 -6.25
N ILE A 64 -4.45 -13.40 -5.78
CA ILE A 64 -5.27 -13.51 -4.57
C ILE A 64 -6.48 -14.43 -4.80
N VAL A 65 -7.17 -14.30 -5.93
CA VAL A 65 -8.36 -15.13 -6.24
C VAL A 65 -7.98 -16.58 -6.50
N ASP A 66 -6.87 -16.83 -7.18
CA ASP A 66 -6.39 -18.19 -7.48
C ASP A 66 -5.83 -18.91 -6.23
N GLU A 67 -5.41 -18.16 -5.21
CA GLU A 67 -4.89 -18.70 -3.93
C GLU A 67 -5.98 -18.91 -2.85
N LEU A 68 -7.21 -18.40 -3.05
CA LEU A 68 -8.36 -18.53 -2.15
C LEU A 68 -9.29 -19.68 -2.56
#